data_AF-A0A7K7IA25-F1
#
_entry.id   AF-A0A7K7IA25-F1
#
_cell.length_a   1.000
_cell.length_b   1.000
_cell.length_c   1.000
_cell.angle_alpha   90.00
_cell.angle_beta   90.00
_cell.angle_gamma   90.00
#
_symmetry.space_group_name_H-M   'P 1'
#
loop_
_entity.id
_entity.type
_entity.pdbx_description
1 polymer ?
#
loop_
_entity_poly.entity_id
_entity_poly.type
_entity_poly.pdbx_seq_one_letter_code
_entity_poly.pdbx_strand_id
1 'polypeptide(L)'
;MSGLTEDERLRVQQLRALRRRWLQDQELSPREPVLPPQRLGPVAAFWERFLQPGDPWRQQVHKFYQGGRFVLLRVLLPAWAITYFLKYHV
;
A
#
# COMPACT_ATOMS: atom_id res chain seq x y z
N MET A 1 -56.38 -13.41 2.43
CA MET A 1 -55.10 -13.74 1.77
C MET A 1 -55.13 -13.14 0.38
N SER A 2 -54.98 -11.83 0.26
CA SER A 2 -54.88 -11.16 -1.03
C SER A 2 -53.46 -11.37 -1.56
N GLY A 3 -53.34 -12.16 -2.61
CA GLY A 3 -52.09 -12.27 -3.36
C GLY A 3 -51.72 -10.91 -3.97
N LEU A 4 -50.42 -10.71 -4.21
CA LEU A 4 -49.88 -9.56 -4.94
C LEU A 4 -50.72 -9.28 -6.19
N THR A 5 -51.19 -8.04 -6.32
CA THR A 5 -51.89 -7.55 -7.50
C THR A 5 -50.96 -7.60 -8.72
N GLU A 6 -51.52 -7.71 -9.93
CA GLU A 6 -50.71 -7.86 -11.15
C GLU A 6 -49.71 -6.69 -11.35
N ASP A 7 -50.08 -5.47 -10.96
CA ASP A 7 -49.18 -4.30 -11.00
C ASP A 7 -48.00 -4.44 -10.02
N GLU A 8 -48.23 -4.97 -8.82
CA GLU A 8 -47.16 -5.21 -7.85
C GLU A 8 -46.21 -6.33 -8.34
N ARG A 9 -46.75 -7.35 -9.01
CA ARG A 9 -45.93 -8.41 -9.64
C ARG A 9 -45.06 -7.83 -10.74
N LEU A 10 -45.63 -7.00 -11.59
CA LEU A 10 -44.92 -6.33 -12.68
C LEU A 10 -43.82 -5.41 -12.15
N ARG A 11 -44.11 -4.63 -11.11
CA ARG A 11 -43.13 -3.78 -10.43
C ARG A 11 -41.98 -4.58 -9.81
N VAL A 12 -42.27 -5.69 -9.15
CA VAL A 12 -41.25 -6.56 -8.55
C VAL A 12 -40.37 -7.21 -9.62
N GLN A 13 -40.94 -7.60 -10.76
CA GLN A 13 -40.16 -8.12 -11.89
C GLN A 13 -39.23 -7.06 -12.48
N GLN A 14 -39.70 -5.82 -12.65
CA GLN A 14 -38.87 -4.70 -13.11
C GLN A 14 -37.72 -4.42 -12.14
N LEU A 15 -38.00 -4.36 -10.84
CA LEU A 15 -36.97 -4.16 -9.82
C LEU A 15 -35.93 -5.29 -9.79
N ARG A 16 -36.35 -6.55 -9.99
CA ARG A 16 -35.41 -7.68 -10.12
C ARG A 16 -34.53 -7.56 -11.35
N ALA A 17 -35.07 -7.13 -12.48
CA ALA A 17 -34.28 -6.95 -13.70
C ALA A 17 -33.21 -5.87 -13.52
N LEU A 18 -33.59 -4.72 -12.93
CA LEU A 18 -32.67 -3.65 -12.58
C LEU A 18 -31.60 -4.10 -11.57
N ARG A 19 -32.01 -4.85 -10.53
CA ARG A 19 -31.10 -5.38 -9.53
C ARG A 19 -30.05 -6.33 -10.12
N ARG A 20 -30.46 -7.20 -11.07
CA ARG A 20 -29.52 -8.12 -11.74
C ARG A 20 -28.49 -7.38 -12.57
N ARG A 21 -28.91 -6.38 -13.35
CA ARG A 21 -27.97 -5.51 -14.11
C ARG A 21 -27.03 -4.76 -13.19
N TRP A 22 -27.55 -4.16 -12.12
CA TRP A 22 -26.73 -3.48 -11.13
C TRP A 22 -25.69 -4.40 -10.49
N LEU A 23 -26.06 -5.64 -10.14
CA LEU A 23 -25.11 -6.62 -9.58
C LEU A 23 -24.02 -7.01 -10.59
N GLN A 24 -24.37 -7.13 -11.87
CA GLN A 24 -23.42 -7.41 -12.94
C GLN A 24 -22.46 -6.24 -13.17
N ASP A 25 -22.94 -5.00 -13.09
CA ASP A 25 -22.11 -3.79 -13.21
C ASP A 25 -21.18 -3.58 -11.99
N GLN A 26 -21.46 -4.23 -10.86
CA GLN A 26 -20.61 -4.24 -9.67
C GLN A 26 -19.53 -5.31 -9.71
N GLU A 27 -19.55 -6.23 -10.68
CA GLU A 27 -18.44 -7.15 -10.89
C GLU A 27 -17.23 -6.33 -11.36
N LEU A 28 -16.31 -6.05 -10.43
CA LEU A 28 -15.12 -5.27 -10.72
C LEU A 28 -14.35 -5.92 -11.87
N SER A 29 -14.12 -5.14 -12.92
CA SER A 29 -13.19 -5.51 -13.98
C SER A 29 -11.80 -5.71 -13.36
N PRO A 30 -11.00 -6.72 -13.78
CA PRO A 30 -9.64 -6.92 -13.31
C PRO A 30 -8.70 -5.72 -13.50
N ARG A 31 -9.13 -4.75 -14.32
CA ARG A 31 -8.42 -3.50 -14.58
C ARG A 31 -8.77 -2.48 -13.50
N GLU A 32 -8.24 -2.69 -12.31
CA GLU A 32 -8.21 -1.65 -11.30
C GLU A 32 -7.36 -0.48 -11.80
N PRO A 33 -7.75 0.78 -11.54
CA PRO A 33 -6.88 1.92 -11.74
C PRO A 33 -5.71 1.81 -10.75
N VAL A 34 -4.63 1.18 -11.20
CA VAL A 34 -3.41 1.09 -10.42
C VAL A 34 -2.80 2.49 -10.33
N LEU A 35 -2.48 2.93 -9.12
CA LEU A 35 -1.72 4.14 -8.92
C LEU A 35 -0.42 4.05 -9.74
N PRO A 36 0.00 5.14 -10.42
CA PRO A 36 1.25 5.12 -11.16
C PRO A 36 2.39 4.68 -10.23
N PRO A 37 3.33 3.86 -10.72
CA PRO A 37 4.43 3.37 -9.90
C PRO A 37 5.16 4.56 -9.28
N GLN A 38 5.37 4.50 -7.97
CA GLN A 38 5.99 5.57 -7.23
C GLN A 38 7.40 5.81 -7.79
N ARG A 39 7.73 7.08 -8.10
CA ARG A 39 9.07 7.42 -8.60
C ARG A 39 10.07 7.23 -7.46
N LEU A 40 10.74 6.08 -7.47
CA LEU A 40 11.84 5.80 -6.55
C LEU A 40 13.01 6.75 -6.87
N GLY A 41 13.60 7.33 -5.83
CA GLY A 41 14.84 8.10 -5.97
C GLY A 41 15.99 7.23 -6.47
N PRO A 42 17.10 7.80 -6.96
CA PRO A 42 18.19 7.06 -7.60
C PRO A 42 18.79 5.97 -6.70
N VAL A 43 18.92 6.25 -5.39
CA VAL A 43 19.41 5.27 -4.40
C VAL A 43 18.40 4.14 -4.17
N ALA A 44 17.11 4.46 -4.13
CA ALA A 44 16.08 3.45 -3.93
C ALA A 44 15.94 2.53 -5.16
N ALA A 45 15.99 3.12 -6.37
CA ALA A 45 16.01 2.37 -7.63
C ALA A 45 17.25 1.48 -7.76
N PHE A 46 18.41 1.93 -7.27
CA PHE A 46 19.61 1.08 -7.19
C PHE A 46 19.37 -0.15 -6.31
N TRP A 47 18.84 0.04 -5.09
CA TRP A 47 18.58 -1.06 -4.18
C TRP A 47 17.54 -2.05 -4.73
N GLU A 48 16.49 -1.55 -5.37
CA GLU A 48 15.49 -2.40 -6.03
C GLU A 48 16.11 -3.28 -7.12
N ARG A 49 16.94 -2.70 -8.00
CA ARG A 49 17.66 -3.44 -9.05
C ARG A 49 18.70 -4.40 -8.48
N PHE A 50 19.38 -4.01 -7.41
CA PHE A 50 20.37 -4.86 -6.75
C PHE A 50 19.73 -6.10 -6.12
N LEU A 51 18.50 -5.97 -5.61
CA LEU A 51 17.73 -7.02 -4.96
C LEU A 51 16.88 -7.88 -5.91
N GLN A 52 16.63 -7.41 -7.14
CA GLN A 52 15.86 -8.14 -8.16
C GLN A 52 16.35 -9.55 -8.48
N PRO A 53 17.66 -9.85 -8.53
CA PRO A 53 18.11 -11.21 -8.32
C PRO A 53 17.99 -11.49 -6.82
N GLY A 54 16.93 -12.21 -6.42
CA GLY A 54 16.57 -12.52 -5.04
C GLY A 54 17.54 -13.42 -4.27
N ASP A 55 18.83 -13.25 -4.53
CA ASP A 55 19.94 -13.95 -3.91
C ASP A 55 19.98 -13.64 -2.39
N PRO A 56 19.98 -14.66 -1.51
CA PRO A 56 19.95 -14.48 -0.06
C PRO A 56 21.10 -13.61 0.46
N TRP A 57 22.29 -13.66 -0.16
CA TRP A 57 23.42 -12.80 0.22
C TRP A 57 23.09 -11.31 0.05
N ARG A 58 22.47 -10.94 -1.06
CA ARG A 58 22.13 -9.54 -1.37
C ARG A 58 21.09 -8.99 -0.40
N GLN A 59 20.14 -9.83 0.00
CA GLN A 59 19.17 -9.47 1.03
C GLN A 59 19.84 -9.26 2.39
N GLN A 60 20.83 -10.09 2.75
CA GLN A 60 21.56 -9.95 4.00
C GLN A 60 22.36 -8.64 4.06
N VAL A 61 23.05 -8.28 2.96
CA VAL A 61 23.76 -7.00 2.83
C VAL A 61 22.80 -5.83 2.97
N HIS A 62 21.64 -5.88 2.31
CA HIS A 62 20.63 -4.84 2.41
C HIS A 62 20.07 -4.68 3.83
N LYS A 63 19.82 -5.80 4.53
CA LYS A 63 19.41 -5.76 5.95
C LYS A 63 20.47 -5.11 6.84
N PHE A 64 21.74 -5.45 6.64
CA PHE A 64 22.84 -4.83 7.39
C PHE A 64 22.94 -3.33 7.11
N TYR A 65 22.83 -2.91 5.85
CA TYR A 65 22.80 -1.50 5.47
C TYR A 65 21.64 -0.74 6.13
N GLN A 66 20.43 -1.32 6.13
CA GLN A 66 19.26 -0.71 6.80
C GLN A 66 19.47 -0.59 8.32
N GLY A 67 20.01 -1.64 8.96
CA GLY A 67 20.34 -1.63 10.39
C GLY A 67 21.38 -0.55 10.72
N GLY A 68 22.47 -0.47 9.95
CA GLY A 68 23.51 0.54 10.12
C GLY A 68 22.96 1.97 9.94
N ARG A 69 22.13 2.20 8.92
CA ARG A 69 21.46 3.48 8.69
C ARG A 69 20.57 3.87 9.87
N PHE A 70 19.82 2.92 10.45
CA PHE A 70 19.00 3.17 11.63
C PHE A 70 19.85 3.59 12.83
N VAL A 71 20.91 2.84 13.14
CA VAL A 71 21.80 3.14 14.27
C VAL A 71 22.43 4.52 14.09
N LEU A 72 22.93 4.83 12.90
CA LEU A 72 23.56 6.13 12.63
C LEU A 72 22.57 7.28 12.81
N LEU A 73 21.41 7.22 12.14
CA LEU A 73 20.47 8.34 12.09
C LEU A 73 19.63 8.49 13.36
N ARG A 74 19.24 7.39 14.01
CA ARG A 74 18.32 7.42 15.14
C ARG A 74 19.00 7.28 16.50
N VAL A 75 20.22 6.76 16.56
CA VAL A 75 20.93 6.59 17.82
C VAL A 75 22.13 7.53 17.88
N LEU A 76 23.05 7.41 16.92
CA LEU A 76 24.33 8.09 16.99
C LEU A 76 24.18 9.61 16.84
N LEU A 77 23.48 10.08 15.80
CA LEU A 77 23.24 11.51 15.57
C LEU A 77 22.54 12.21 16.75
N PRO A 78 21.41 11.69 17.27
CA PRO A 78 20.76 12.30 18.43
C PRO A 78 21.62 12.24 19.69
N ALA A 79 22.30 11.12 19.95
CA ALA A 79 23.20 11.02 21.10
C ALA A 79 24.32 12.06 21.01
N TRP A 80 24.89 12.27 19.82
CA TRP A 80 25.93 13.26 19.59
C TRP A 80 25.41 14.69 19.74
N ALA A 81 24.18 14.97 19.30
CA ALA A 81 23.53 16.25 19.52
C ALA A 81 23.30 16.53 21.03
N ILE A 82 22.89 15.52 21.79
CA ILE A 82 22.70 15.63 23.25
C ILE A 82 24.04 15.88 23.95
N THR A 83 25.09 15.12 23.62
CA THR A 83 26.41 15.33 24.24
C THR A 83 27.00 16.70 23.89
N TYR A 84 26.78 17.16 22.65
CA TYR A 84 27.14 18.52 22.25
C TYR A 84 26.35 19.56 23.06
N PHE A 85 25.03 19.39 23.20
CA PHE A 85 24.22 20.30 23.99
C PHE A 85 24.70 20.39 25.43
N LEU A 86 24.92 19.25 26.10
CA LEU A 86 25.43 19.18 27.46
C LEU A 86 26.80 19.85 27.61
N LYS A 87 27.69 19.70 26.63
CA LYS A 87 29.04 20.31 26.68
C LYS A 87 29.03 21.83 26.72
N TYR A 88 28.04 22.48 26.12
CA TYR A 88 28.02 23.94 25.95
C TYR A 88 26.91 24.64 26.73
N HIS A 89 25.95 23.91 27.30
CA HIS A 89 24.81 24.47 28.03
C HIS A 89 24.78 24.09 29.52
N VAL A 90 25.72 23.24 29.99
CA VAL A 90 25.99 22.96 31.41
C VAL A 90 27.39 23.45 31.73
#